data_AF-A0A1E5IHI4-F1
#
_entry.id   AF-A0A1E5IHI4-F1
#
_cell.length_a   1.000
_cell.length_b   1.000
_cell.length_c   1.000
_cell.angle_alpha   90.00
_cell.angle_beta   90.00
_cell.angle_gamma   90.00
#
_symmetry.space_group_name_H-M   'P 1'
#
loop_
_entity.id
_entity.type
_entity.pdbx_description
1 polymer ?
#
loop_
_entity_poly.entity_id
_entity_poly.type
_entity_poly.pdbx_seq_one_letter_code
_entity_poly.pdbx_strand_id
1 'polypeptide(L)' 'MNKKQLNFEKSLKRLEEIVSEIENAAPDLDKALVLFAEGAELVKSCSAKLSETKKKIEIITSSGKTKLFKGQNFNENR' A
#
# COMPACT_ATOMS: atom_id res chain seq x y z
N MET A 1 -8.63 -12.42 12.03
CA MET A 1 -7.99 -11.40 11.16
C MET A 1 -9.08 -10.55 10.50
N ASN A 2 -8.89 -9.22 10.43
CA ASN A 2 -9.88 -8.29 9.88
C ASN A 2 -9.88 -8.35 8.34
N LYS A 3 -11.04 -8.57 7.70
CA LYS A 3 -11.16 -8.67 6.23
C LYS A 3 -10.53 -7.47 5.49
N LYS A 4 -10.58 -6.28 6.07
CA LYS A 4 -9.97 -5.06 5.47
C LYS A 4 -8.44 -5.06 5.50
N GLN A 5 -7.82 -5.65 6.52
CA GLN A 5 -6.36 -5.80 6.59
C GLN A 5 -5.88 -6.87 5.61
N LEU A 6 -6.60 -7.99 5.53
CA LEU A 6 -6.32 -9.05 4.56
C LEU A 6 -6.37 -8.52 3.12
N ASN A 7 -7.22 -7.55 2.81
CA ASN A 7 -7.26 -6.94 1.47
C ASN A 7 -6.05 -6.05 1.20
N PHE A 8 -5.57 -5.27 2.18
CA PHE A 8 -4.38 -4.43 1.99
C PHE A 8 -3.12 -5.28 1.77
N GLU A 9 -2.88 -6.27 2.64
CA GLU A 9 -1.72 -7.16 2.52
C GLU A 9 -1.73 -7.94 1.21
N LYS A 10 -2.90 -8.39 0.75
CA LYS A 10 -3.05 -9.03 -0.57
C LYS A 10 -2.73 -8.08 -1.72
N SER A 11 -3.24 -6.84 -1.68
CA SER A 11 -2.95 -5.85 -2.70
C SER A 11 -1.46 -5.50 -2.75
N LEU A 12 -0.81 -5.40 -1.59
CA LEU A 12 0.62 -5.15 -1.50
C LEU A 12 1.43 -6.33 -2.06
N LYS A 13 1.08 -7.57 -1.67
CA LYS A 13 1.72 -8.78 -2.20
C LYS A 13 1.58 -8.89 -3.72
N ARG A 14 0.41 -8.57 -4.27
CA ARG A 14 0.21 -8.58 -5.72
C ARG A 14 1.07 -7.53 -6.42
N LEU A 15 1.27 -6.36 -5.80
CA LEU A 15 2.17 -5.34 -6.33
C LEU A 15 3.63 -5.82 -6.39
N GLU A 16 4.10 -6.53 -5.35
CA GLU A 16 5.43 -7.17 -5.33
C GLU A 16 5.58 -8.22 -6.43
N GLU A 17 4.54 -9.04 -6.64
CA GLU A 17 4.49 -10.02 -7.72
C GLU A 17 4.55 -9.34 -9.11
N ILE A 18 3.80 -8.26 -9.32
CA ILE A 18 3.83 -7.50 -10.58
C ILE A 18 5.22 -6.93 -10.86
N VAL A 19 5.88 -6.34 -9.85
CA VAL A 19 7.25 -5.82 -9.99
C VAL A 19 8.20 -6.95 -10.39
N SER A 20 8.11 -8.09 -9.69
CA SER A 20 8.91 -9.27 -10.00
C SER A 20 8.64 -9.82 -11.41
N GLU A 21 7.39 -9.84 -11.87
CA GLU A 21 7.03 -10.26 -13.23
C GLU A 21 7.62 -9.32 -14.29
N ILE A 22 7.60 -8.01 -14.06
CA ILE A 22 8.17 -7.02 -14.98
C ILE A 22 9.70 -7.15 -15.04
N GLU A 23 10.35 -7.31 -13.90
CA GLU A 23 11.82 -7.37 -13.80
C GLU A 23 12.39 -8.70 -14.32
N ASN A 24 11.77 -9.83 -13.99
CA ASN A 24 12.34 -11.15 -14.27
C ASN A 24 11.88 -11.76 -15.59
N ALA A 25 10.68 -11.44 -16.06
CA ALA A 25 10.10 -12.12 -17.21
C ALA A 25 10.15 -11.30 -18.51
N ALA A 26 10.62 -10.04 -18.45
CA ALA A 26 10.67 -9.11 -19.59
C ALA A 26 9.42 -9.24 -20.48
N PRO A 27 8.21 -8.98 -19.93
CA PRO A 27 6.95 -9.23 -20.62
C PRO A 27 6.89 -8.48 -21.96
N ASP A 28 6.17 -9.06 -22.92
CA ASP A 28 5.82 -8.33 -24.14
C ASP A 28 5.04 -7.05 -23.83
N LEU A 29 4.93 -6.18 -24.83
CA LEU A 29 4.35 -4.84 -24.65
C LEU A 29 2.91 -4.90 -24.13
N ASP A 30 2.09 -5.80 -24.66
CA ASP A 30 0.68 -5.91 -24.27
C ASP A 30 0.55 -6.39 -22.83
N LYS A 31 1.33 -7.39 -22.43
CA LYS A 31 1.36 -7.88 -21.04
C LYS A 31 1.94 -6.82 -20.09
N ALA A 32 2.96 -6.08 -20.50
CA ALA A 32 3.54 -5.00 -19.71
C ALA A 32 2.50 -3.89 -19.43
N LEU A 33 1.69 -3.52 -20.44
CA LEU A 33 0.61 -2.55 -20.28
C LEU A 33 -0.46 -3.02 -19.29
N VAL A 34 -0.85 -4.29 -19.35
CA VAL A 34 -1.81 -4.88 -18.41
C VAL A 34 -1.27 -4.88 -16.98
N LEU A 35 -0.03 -5.35 -16.78
CA LEU A 35 0.63 -5.38 -15.48
C LEU A 35 0.79 -3.97 -14.89
N PHE A 36 1.14 -2.99 -15.72
CA PHE A 36 1.24 -1.60 -15.29
C PHE A 36 -0.11 -1.03 -14.86
N ALA A 37 -1.17 -1.25 -15.64
CA ALA A 37 -2.51 -0.79 -15.31
C ALA A 37 -3.03 -1.40 -14.00
N GLU A 38 -2.80 -2.71 -13.81
CA GLU A 38 -3.12 -3.40 -12.55
C GLU A 38 -2.34 -2.79 -11.37
N GLY A 39 -1.02 -2.61 -11.54
CA GLY A 39 -0.15 -2.02 -10.52
C GLY A 39 -0.59 -0.60 -10.12
N ALA A 40 -0.97 0.23 -11.08
CA ALA A 40 -1.43 1.59 -10.83
C ALA A 40 -2.70 1.63 -9.95
N GLU A 41 -3.68 0.76 -10.22
CA GLU A 41 -4.90 0.65 -9.40
C GLU A 41 -4.61 0.10 -8.00
N LEU A 42 -3.70 -0.86 -7.87
CA LEU A 42 -3.27 -1.38 -6.56
C LEU A 42 -2.60 -0.29 -5.73
N VAL A 43 -1.68 0.49 -6.31
CA VAL A 43 -1.01 1.62 -5.65
C VAL A 43 -2.03 2.64 -5.15
N LYS A 44 -3.01 3.00 -5.99
CA LYS A 44 -4.08 3.93 -5.65
C LYS A 44 -4.92 3.42 -4.48
N SER A 45 -5.32 2.15 -4.51
CA SER A 45 -6.09 1.50 -3.44
C SER A 45 -5.33 1.47 -2.11
N CYS A 46 -4.07 1.04 -2.14
CA CYS A 46 -3.19 1.01 -0.97
C CYS A 46 -3.01 2.41 -0.37
N SER A 47 -2.73 3.41 -1.22
CA SER A 47 -2.56 4.81 -0.79
C SER A 47 -3.82 5.37 -0.15
N ALA A 48 -5.00 5.11 -0.73
CA ALA A 48 -6.27 5.51 -0.17
C ALA A 48 -6.50 4.88 1.21
N LYS A 49 -6.12 3.60 1.37
CA LYS A 49 -6.26 2.88 2.65
C LYS A 49 -5.35 3.42 3.73
N LEU A 50 -4.09 3.73 3.39
CA LEU A 50 -3.14 4.35 4.30
C LEU A 50 -3.62 5.74 4.72
N SER A 51 -4.13 6.54 3.79
CA SER A 51 -4.71 7.86 4.09
C SER A 51 -5.90 7.78 5.05
N GLU A 52 -6.85 6.86 4.79
CA GLU A 52 -8.00 6.61 5.68
C GLU A 52 -7.52 6.22 7.09
N THR A 53 -6.51 5.36 7.17
CA THR A 53 -5.96 4.87 8.43
C THR A 53 -5.25 5.99 9.19
N LYS A 54 -4.45 6.81 8.50
CA LYS A 54 -3.78 7.97 9.07
C LYS A 54 -4.77 8.97 9.66
N LYS A 55 -5.83 9.32 8.92
CA LYS A 55 -6.90 10.21 9.41
C LYS A 55 -7.57 9.68 10.68
N LYS A 56 -7.83 8.37 10.75
CA LYS A 56 -8.39 7.76 11.96
C LYS A 56 -7.43 7.87 13.13
N ILE A 57 -6.14 7.63 12.92
CA ILE A 57 -5.10 7.78 13.95
C ILE A 57 -5.03 9.23 14.43
N GLU A 58 -5.10 10.21 13.52
CA GLU A 58 -5.10 11.63 13.86
C GLU A 58 -6.30 12.00 14.75
N ILE A 59 -7.52 11.61 14.36
CA ILE A 59 -8.73 11.86 15.17
C ILE A 59 -8.62 11.28 16.57
N ILE A 60 -8.16 10.02 16.68
CA ILE A 60 -8.02 9.35 17.96
C ILE A 60 -6.97 10.08 18.82
N THR A 61 -5.83 10.46 18.24
CA THR A 61 -4.75 11.18 18.91
C THR A 61 -5.19 12.58 19.39
N SER A 62 -5.90 13.33 18.56
CA SER A 62 -6.43 14.66 18.89
C SER A 62 -7.54 14.63 19.94
N SER A 63 -8.30 13.53 20.02
CA SER A 63 -9.37 13.35 21.02
C SER A 63 -8.90 12.97 22.43
N GLY A 64 -7.58 12.92 22.67
CA GLY A 64 -6.98 12.58 23.97
C GLY A 64 -7.14 11.11 24.39
N LYS A 65 -7.79 10.28 23.57
CA LYS A 65 -8.03 8.86 23.80
C LYS A 65 -7.12 7.98 22.94
N THR A 66 -5.80 8.02 23.15
CA THR A 66 -4.95 6.79 23.11
C THR A 66 -3.49 7.07 23.38
N LYS A 67 -2.91 6.19 24.21
CA LYS A 67 -1.49 5.88 24.24
C LYS A 67 -1.07 5.15 22.96
N LEU A 68 0.07 5.58 22.41
CA LEU A 68 1.07 4.75 21.73
C LEU A 68 0.73 4.20 20.32
N PHE A 69 1.15 4.94 19.30
CA PHE A 69 2.05 4.44 18.24
C PHE A 69 2.92 5.62 17.81
N LYS A 70 4.09 5.78 18.44
CA LYS A 70 5.16 6.61 17.87
C LYS A 70 5.67 5.83 16.65
N GLY A 71 5.09 6.10 15.49
CA GLY A 71 5.66 5.65 14.23
C GLY A 71 7.11 6.11 14.18
N GLN A 72 8.03 5.16 14.05
CA GLN A 72 9.42 5.48 13.76
C GLN A 72 9.44 6.39 12.54
N ASN A 73 10.14 7.51 12.66
CA ASN A 73 10.39 8.44 11.57
C ASN A 73 10.83 7.65 10.33
N PHE A 74 9.99 7.58 9.30
CA PHE A 74 10.47 7.40 7.94
C PHE A 74 11.16 8.72 7.57
N ASN A 75 12.39 8.88 8.07
CA ASN A 75 13.34 9.81 7.50
C ASN A 75 13.75 9.20 6.15
N GLU A 76 13.13 9.66 5.06
CA GLU A 76 13.77 9.60 3.75
C GLU A 76 14.97 10.56 3.79
N ASN A 77 16.11 10.03 4.24
CA ASN A 77 17.42 10.56 3.92
C ASN A 77 18.11 9.57 2.99
N ARG A 78 17.84 9.69 1.68
CA ARG A 78 18.85 9.70 0.61
C ARG A 78 18.21 9.89 -0.76
#